data_AF-A0A2D5V0I3-F1
#
_entry.id   AF-A0A2D5V0I3-F1
#
_cell.length_a   1.000
_cell.length_b   1.000
_cell.length_c   1.000
_cell.angle_alpha   90.00
_cell.angle_beta   90.00
_cell.angle_gamma   90.00
#
_symmetry.space_group_name_H-M   'P 1'
#
loop_
_entity.id
_entity.type
_entity.pdbx_description
1 polymer ?
#
loop_
_entity_poly.entity_id
_entity_poly.type
_entity_poly.pdbx_seq_one_letter_code
_entity_poly.pdbx_strand_id
1 'polypeptide(L)'
;MIPNRFARIKSYIDVLEKNIKIKNKHDVERLKGLKEAFDKKYLAARTFLTLKVVFFVLLYASVLAAFFATIPFLTNLSTYLIMVSGVFGTTISFLVLAVLHFSEGTVYSDLILLSNHMMIIYVHNDHLSHPDIEAYIRQMVEKH
;
A
#
# COMPACT_ATOMS: atom_id res chain seq x y z
N MET A 1 -10.46 -8.85 8.86
CA MET A 1 -9.96 -7.94 7.82
C MET A 1 -8.53 -8.36 7.53
N ILE A 2 -8.23 -8.93 6.36
CA ILE A 2 -6.87 -9.40 6.04
C ILE A 2 -5.95 -8.17 6.08
N PRO A 3 -4.92 -8.14 6.96
CA PRO A 3 -4.07 -6.97 7.04
C PRO A 3 -3.37 -6.78 5.69
N ASN A 4 -3.59 -5.60 5.11
CA ASN A 4 -2.90 -5.15 3.92
C ASN A 4 -1.39 -5.43 4.08
N ARG A 5 -0.70 -5.87 3.02
CA ARG A 5 0.73 -6.24 3.04
C ARG A 5 1.58 -5.14 3.68
N PHE A 6 1.26 -3.87 3.44
CA PHE A 6 1.90 -2.72 4.09
C PHE A 6 1.67 -2.65 5.60
N ALA A 7 0.46 -2.95 6.07
CA ALA A 7 0.13 -2.94 7.50
C ALA A 7 0.86 -4.06 8.27
N ARG A 8 1.13 -5.20 7.62
CA ARG A 8 1.96 -6.27 8.20
C ARG A 8 3.39 -5.82 8.45
N ILE A 9 4.02 -5.18 7.46
CA ILE A 9 5.40 -4.66 7.60
C ILE A 9 5.46 -3.62 8.73
N LYS A 10 4.52 -2.69 8.77
CA LYS A 10 4.45 -1.69 9.83
C LYS A 10 4.29 -2.33 11.21
N SER A 11 3.36 -3.27 11.35
CA SER A 11 3.13 -3.97 12.61
C SER A 11 4.38 -4.73 13.10
N TYR A 12 5.18 -5.27 12.18
CA TYR A 12 6.42 -5.95 12.55
C TYR A 12 7.45 -4.98 13.13
N ILE A 13 7.63 -3.82 12.49
CA ILE A 13 8.53 -2.76 13.00
C ILE A 13 8.04 -2.23 14.34
N ASP A 14 6.73 -1.98 14.49
CA ASP A 14 6.14 -1.51 15.75
C ASP A 14 6.37 -2.51 16.90
N VAL A 15 6.39 -3.82 16.61
CA VAL A 15 6.72 -4.87 17.59
C VAL A 15 8.21 -4.83 17.95
N LEU A 16 9.10 -4.71 16.97
CA LEU A 16 10.54 -4.59 17.23
C LEU A 16 10.86 -3.37 18.10
N GLU A 17 10.27 -2.21 17.78
CA GLU A 17 10.50 -0.96 18.51
C GLU A 17 10.00 -1.02 19.96
N LYS A 18 8.91 -1.74 20.22
CA LYS A 18 8.38 -1.92 21.58
C LYS A 18 9.22 -2.85 22.44
N ASN A 19 9.83 -3.87 21.84
CA ASN A 19 10.55 -4.92 22.58
C ASN A 19 12.05 -4.64 22.70
N ILE A 20 12.66 -3.92 21.74
CA ILE A 20 14.11 -3.74 21.67
C ILE A 20 14.49 -2.30 22.03
N LYS A 21 15.23 -2.13 23.12
CA LYS A 21 15.77 -0.82 23.54
C LYS A 21 17.20 -0.63 23.05
N ILE A 22 17.36 0.27 22.08
CA ILE A 22 18.66 0.60 21.51
C ILE A 22 19.33 1.68 22.37
N LYS A 23 20.54 1.37 22.85
CA LYS A 23 21.33 2.26 23.71
C LYS A 23 22.35 3.10 22.93
N ASN A 24 22.73 2.67 21.74
CA ASN A 24 23.69 3.38 20.89
C ASN A 24 23.04 4.62 20.25
N LYS A 25 23.53 5.82 20.60
CA LYS A 25 23.02 7.09 20.05
C LYS A 25 23.07 7.18 18.53
N HIS A 26 24.13 6.66 17.91
CA HIS A 26 24.28 6.68 16.45
C HIS A 26 23.20 5.82 15.77
N ASP A 27 22.91 4.65 16.32
CA ASP A 27 21.89 3.75 15.78
C ASP A 27 20.48 4.28 16.02
N VAL A 28 20.24 4.98 17.14
CA VAL A 28 18.97 5.68 17.41
C VAL A 28 18.72 6.76 16.36
N GLU A 29 19.72 7.58 16.04
CA GLU A 29 19.59 8.65 15.04
C GLU A 29 19.36 8.07 13.63
N ARG A 30 20.10 7.00 13.29
CA ARG A 30 19.93 6.27 12.03
C ARG A 30 18.54 5.64 11.90
N LEU A 31 18.02 5.05 12.97
CA LEU A 31 16.67 4.50 13.03
C LEU A 31 15.60 5.57 12.88
N LYS A 32 15.78 6.74 13.50
CA LYS A 32 14.86 7.86 13.34
C LYS A 32 14.75 8.27 11.86
N GLY A 33 15.88 8.41 11.17
CA GLY A 33 15.88 8.72 9.74
C GLY A 33 15.23 7.64 8.87
N LEU A 34 15.50 6.36 9.17
CA LEU A 34 14.86 5.23 8.47
C LEU A 34 13.36 5.18 8.73
N LYS A 35 12.92 5.47 9.96
CA LYS A 35 11.50 5.49 10.35
C LYS A 35 10.75 6.63 9.67
N GLU A 36 11.31 7.82 9.62
CA GLU A 36 10.71 8.95 8.88
C GLU A 36 10.56 8.62 7.39
N ALA A 37 11.59 8.01 6.78
CA ALA A 37 11.52 7.55 5.39
C ALA A 37 10.45 6.45 5.19
N PHE A 38 10.37 5.50 6.13
CA PHE A 38 9.37 4.43 6.13
C PHE A 38 7.95 4.98 6.25
N ASP A 39 7.70 5.87 7.20
CA ASP A 39 6.37 6.48 7.43
C ASP A 39 5.92 7.30 6.21
N LYS A 40 6.83 8.03 5.56
CA LYS A 40 6.55 8.75 4.32
C LYS A 40 6.14 7.80 3.19
N LYS A 41 6.86 6.69 3.01
CA LYS A 41 6.55 5.66 2.00
C LYS A 41 5.26 4.91 2.34
N TYR A 42 5.00 4.65 3.61
CA TYR A 42 3.78 4.00 4.10
C TYR A 42 2.55 4.90 3.87
N LEU A 43 2.68 6.21 4.12
CA LEU A 43 1.63 7.18 3.80
C LEU A 43 1.34 7.21 2.30
N ALA A 44 2.38 7.26 1.45
CA ALA A 44 2.23 7.19 0.00
C ALA A 44 1.51 5.90 -0.44
N ALA A 45 1.85 4.75 0.14
CA ALA A 45 1.16 3.48 -0.11
C ALA A 45 -0.35 3.56 0.23
N ARG A 46 -0.70 4.16 1.38
CA ARG A 46 -2.11 4.38 1.76
C ARG A 46 -2.82 5.32 0.79
N THR A 47 -2.16 6.38 0.34
CA THR A 47 -2.71 7.30 -0.64
C THR A 47 -2.98 6.59 -1.97
N PHE A 48 -2.05 5.77 -2.46
CA PHE A 48 -2.25 4.98 -3.68
C PHE A 48 -3.38 3.96 -3.55
N LEU A 49 -3.50 3.27 -2.41
CA LEU A 49 -4.62 2.38 -2.16
C LEU A 49 -5.97 3.13 -2.20
N THR A 50 -6.02 4.31 -1.58
CA THR A 50 -7.22 5.14 -1.54
C THR A 50 -7.58 5.65 -2.94
N LEU A 51 -6.59 6.14 -3.70
CA LEU A 51 -6.76 6.53 -5.10
C LEU A 51 -7.29 5.37 -5.94
N LYS A 52 -6.73 4.17 -5.80
CA LYS A 52 -7.24 2.99 -6.50
C LYS A 52 -8.72 2.75 -6.21
N VAL A 53 -9.14 2.80 -4.95
CA VAL A 53 -10.56 2.63 -4.59
C VAL A 53 -11.43 3.70 -5.26
N VAL A 54 -11.00 4.97 -5.22
CA VAL A 54 -11.72 6.07 -5.88
C VAL A 54 -11.85 5.83 -7.38
N PHE A 55 -10.75 5.49 -8.06
CA PHE A 55 -10.76 5.21 -9.50
C PHE A 55 -11.57 3.97 -9.86
N PHE A 56 -11.58 2.94 -9.00
CA PHE A 56 -12.46 1.77 -9.19
C PHE A 56 -13.93 2.15 -9.07
N VAL A 57 -14.29 2.99 -8.09
CA VAL A 57 -15.67 3.49 -7.93
C VAL A 57 -16.07 4.34 -9.14
N LEU A 58 -15.20 5.24 -9.61
CA LEU A 58 -15.44 6.04 -10.81
C LEU A 58 -15.61 5.17 -12.06
N LEU A 59 -14.75 4.17 -12.23
CA LEU A 59 -14.82 3.24 -13.35
C LEU A 59 -16.11 2.40 -13.30
N TYR A 60 -16.49 1.91 -12.12
CA TYR A 60 -17.74 1.17 -11.93
C TYR A 60 -18.98 2.04 -12.21
N ALA A 61 -18.99 3.28 -11.72
CA ALA A 61 -20.05 4.24 -11.98
C ALA A 61 -20.14 4.58 -13.48
N SER A 62 -19.00 4.73 -14.16
CA SER A 62 -18.94 4.97 -15.61
C SER A 62 -19.49 3.80 -16.41
N VAL A 63 -19.16 2.56 -16.03
CA VAL A 63 -19.71 1.35 -16.66
C VAL A 63 -21.22 1.26 -16.44
N LEU A 64 -21.70 1.47 -15.22
CA LEU A 64 -23.14 1.51 -14.93
C LEU A 64 -23.87 2.58 -15.75
N ALA A 65 -23.31 3.79 -15.83
CA ALA A 65 -23.89 4.87 -16.64
C ALA A 65 -23.99 4.48 -18.12
N ALA A 66 -22.99 3.79 -18.67
CA ALA A 66 -23.04 3.27 -20.03
C ALA A 66 -24.15 2.21 -20.24
N PHE A 67 -24.39 1.34 -19.25
CA PHE A 67 -25.49 0.37 -19.28
C PHE A 67 -26.89 0.98 -19.15
N PHE A 68 -27.05 2.11 -18.47
CA PHE A 68 -28.33 2.82 -18.40
C PHE A 68 -28.57 3.72 -19.61
N ALA A 69 -27.51 4.17 -20.29
CA ALA A 69 -27.61 4.98 -21.51
C ALA A 69 -28.17 4.21 -22.72
N THR A 70 -28.21 2.87 -22.67
CA THR A 70 -28.86 2.03 -23.70
C THR A 70 -30.38 1.92 -23.56
N ILE A 71 -30.99 2.54 -22.55
CA ILE A 71 -32.46 2.64 -22.42
C ILE A 71 -32.95 3.79 -23.35
N PRO A 72 -33.86 3.51 -24.32
CA PRO A 72 -34.06 4.35 -25.50
C PRO A 72 -35.00 5.55 -25.28
N PHE A 73 -34.69 6.44 -24.33
CA PHE A 73 -35.55 7.59 -24.02
C PHE A 73 -34.89 8.98 -24.09
N LEU A 74 -33.56 9.09 -24.27
CA LEU A 74 -32.85 10.38 -24.23
C LEU A 74 -31.94 10.61 -25.46
N THR A 75 -32.48 11.42 -26.38
CA THR A 75 -31.85 12.29 -27.39
C THR A 75 -30.41 11.99 -27.87
N ASN A 76 -30.33 11.71 -29.18
CA ASN A 76 -29.16 11.29 -29.97
C ASN A 76 -27.87 12.10 -29.80
N LEU A 77 -27.91 13.41 -29.49
CA LEU A 77 -26.68 14.20 -29.31
C LEU A 77 -26.03 13.97 -27.93
N SER A 78 -26.85 13.75 -26.90
CA SER A 78 -26.34 13.43 -25.55
C SER A 78 -25.71 12.03 -25.53
N THR A 79 -26.30 11.09 -26.27
CA THR A 79 -25.85 9.69 -26.32
C THR A 79 -24.44 9.56 -26.88
N TYR A 80 -24.09 10.27 -27.97
CA TYR A 80 -22.74 10.23 -28.52
C TYR A 80 -21.69 10.88 -27.61
N LEU A 81 -22.00 12.01 -26.97
CA LEU A 81 -21.10 12.64 -26.00
C LEU A 81 -20.91 11.76 -24.75
N ILE A 82 -21.96 11.10 -24.27
CA ILE A 82 -21.90 10.15 -23.15
C ILE A 82 -21.12 8.89 -23.54
N MET A 83 -21.30 8.36 -24.75
CA MET A 83 -20.54 7.19 -25.23
C MET A 83 -19.05 7.51 -25.37
N VAL A 84 -18.71 8.64 -26.01
CA VAL A 84 -17.33 9.06 -26.23
C VAL A 84 -16.67 9.37 -24.88
N SER A 85 -17.30 10.14 -24.00
CA SER A 85 -16.79 10.38 -22.65
C SER A 85 -16.70 9.11 -21.80
N GLY A 86 -17.60 8.14 -22.00
CA GLY A 86 -17.56 6.82 -21.37
C GLY A 86 -16.34 6.02 -21.80
N VAL A 87 -16.05 5.92 -23.10
CA VAL A 87 -14.90 5.18 -23.65
C VAL A 87 -13.57 5.85 -23.28
N PHE A 88 -13.47 7.17 -23.45
CA PHE A 88 -12.26 7.91 -23.06
C PHE A 88 -12.07 7.90 -21.54
N GLY A 89 -13.13 8.07 -20.75
CA GLY A 89 -13.09 8.05 -19.29
C GLY A 89 -12.71 6.69 -18.71
N THR A 90 -13.25 5.59 -19.24
CA THR A 90 -12.85 4.23 -18.82
C THR A 90 -11.41 3.92 -19.22
N THR A 91 -10.99 4.28 -20.44
CA THR A 91 -9.61 4.05 -20.91
C THR A 91 -8.60 4.83 -20.05
N ILE A 92 -8.87 6.11 -19.75
CA ILE A 92 -8.03 6.92 -18.85
C ILE A 92 -8.01 6.31 -17.45
N SER A 93 -9.16 5.88 -16.94
CA SER A 93 -9.25 5.25 -15.61
C SER A 93 -8.46 3.94 -15.53
N PHE A 94 -8.49 3.10 -16.56
CA PHE A 94 -7.65 1.90 -16.64
C PHE A 94 -6.17 2.25 -16.68
N LEU A 95 -5.78 3.26 -17.46
CA LEU A 95 -4.39 3.70 -17.55
C LEU A 95 -3.89 4.23 -16.19
N VAL A 96 -4.70 5.03 -15.49
CA VAL A 96 -4.39 5.50 -14.13
C VAL A 96 -4.29 4.33 -13.15
N LEU A 97 -5.22 3.37 -13.20
CA LEU A 97 -5.17 2.17 -12.35
C LEU A 97 -3.92 1.33 -12.61
N ALA A 98 -3.48 1.21 -13.87
CA ALA A 98 -2.27 0.51 -14.24
C ALA A 98 -1.02 1.20 -13.67
N VAL A 99 -0.91 2.53 -13.81
CA VAL A 99 0.19 3.32 -13.24
C VAL A 99 0.20 3.24 -11.71
N LEU A 100 -0.98 3.33 -11.07
CA LEU A 100 -1.12 3.16 -9.62
C LEU A 100 -0.69 1.77 -9.17
N HIS A 101 -0.99 0.73 -9.95
CA HIS A 101 -0.57 -0.64 -9.63
C HIS A 101 0.94 -0.83 -9.73
N PHE A 102 1.57 -0.29 -10.78
CA PHE A 102 3.01 -0.34 -10.91
C PHE A 102 3.71 0.42 -9.76
N SER A 103 3.20 1.62 -9.44
CA SER A 103 3.73 2.47 -8.38
C SER A 103 3.60 1.83 -6.99
N GLU A 104 2.51 1.11 -6.73
CA GLU A 104 2.32 0.32 -5.51
C GLU A 104 3.41 -0.75 -5.34
N GLY A 105 3.79 -1.44 -6.42
CA GLY A 105 4.86 -2.43 -6.41
C GLY A 105 6.21 -1.83 -6.03
N THR A 106 6.55 -0.67 -6.61
CA THR A 106 7.78 0.05 -6.27
C THR A 106 7.80 0.49 -4.82
N VAL A 107 6.71 1.08 -4.32
CA VAL A 107 6.61 1.49 -2.91
C VAL A 107 6.68 0.30 -1.96
N TYR A 108 6.12 -0.84 -2.34
CA TYR A 108 6.23 -2.07 -1.56
C TYR A 108 7.67 -2.56 -1.44
N SER A 109 8.42 -2.55 -2.55
CA SER A 109 9.84 -2.90 -2.54
C SER A 109 10.66 -1.95 -1.65
N ASP A 110 10.40 -0.65 -1.74
CA ASP A 110 11.05 0.35 -0.88
C ASP A 110 10.75 0.11 0.61
N LEU A 111 9.50 -0.21 0.95
CA LEU A 111 9.10 -0.50 2.33
C LEU A 111 9.76 -1.77 2.85
N ILE A 112 9.90 -2.82 2.01
CA ILE A 112 10.68 -4.01 2.37
C ILE A 112 12.13 -3.65 2.65
N LEU A 113 12.77 -2.89 1.74
CA LEU A 113 14.19 -2.52 1.88
C LEU A 113 14.43 -1.72 3.16
N LEU A 114 13.60 -0.72 3.43
CA LEU A 114 13.66 0.09 4.66
C LEU A 114 13.41 -0.77 5.90
N SER A 115 12.43 -1.68 5.86
CA SER A 115 12.14 -2.58 6.97
C SER A 115 13.31 -3.54 7.26
N ASN A 116 13.96 -4.06 6.23
CA ASN A 116 15.14 -4.92 6.37
C ASN A 116 16.31 -4.14 6.99
N HIS A 117 16.55 -2.90 6.57
CA HIS A 117 17.58 -2.05 7.17
C HIS A 117 17.31 -1.78 8.65
N MET A 118 16.06 -1.47 9.02
CA MET A 118 15.69 -1.28 10.43
C MET A 118 15.85 -2.58 11.21
N MET A 119 15.42 -3.72 10.66
CA MET A 119 15.55 -5.03 11.29
C MET A 119 17.00 -5.38 11.57
N ILE A 120 17.92 -5.13 10.63
CA ILE A 120 19.36 -5.36 10.85
C ILE A 120 19.87 -4.57 12.06
N ILE A 121 19.47 -3.30 12.20
CA ILE A 121 19.89 -2.47 13.34
C ILE A 121 19.31 -3.00 14.65
N TYR A 122 18.03 -3.39 14.65
CA TYR A 122 17.38 -3.98 15.82
C TYR A 122 18.03 -5.30 16.23
N VAL A 123 18.28 -6.21 15.28
CA VAL A 123 18.93 -7.52 15.51
C VAL A 123 20.39 -7.38 15.89
N HIS A 124 21.09 -6.34 15.42
CA HIS A 124 22.48 -6.11 15.82
C HIS A 124 22.59 -5.58 17.25
N ASN A 125 21.62 -4.77 17.70
CA ASN A 125 21.59 -4.18 19.04
C ASN A 125 20.97 -5.09 20.09
N ASP A 126 20.16 -6.06 19.68
CA ASP A 126 19.57 -7.07 20.53
C ASP A 126 20.34 -8.36 20.29
N HIS A 127 21.14 -8.83 21.25
CA HIS A 127 21.76 -10.16 21.19
C HIS A 127 20.65 -11.22 21.23
N LEU A 128 19.96 -11.44 20.10
CA LEU A 128 18.71 -12.17 20.03
C LEU A 128 18.91 -13.65 20.32
N SER A 129 18.78 -13.96 21.59
CA SER A 129 18.35 -15.23 22.15
C SER A 129 17.03 -15.00 22.91
N HIS A 130 16.13 -14.18 22.36
CA HIS A 130 14.79 -14.02 22.91
C HIS A 130 13.78 -14.94 22.19
N PRO A 131 13.28 -16.00 22.87
CA PRO A 131 12.39 -17.00 22.29
C PRO A 131 11.06 -16.43 21.77
N ASP A 132 10.69 -15.22 22.18
CA ASP A 132 9.42 -14.58 21.80
C ASP A 132 9.41 -14.07 20.35
N ILE A 133 10.56 -13.61 19.83
CA ILE A 133 10.67 -13.16 18.43
C ILE A 133 10.73 -14.37 17.49
N GLU A 134 11.41 -15.43 17.89
CA GLU A 134 11.48 -16.68 17.14
C GLU A 134 10.10 -17.38 17.08
N ALA A 135 9.36 -17.37 18.18
CA ALA A 135 7.97 -17.86 18.22
C ALA A 135 7.03 -17.02 17.35
N TYR A 136 7.19 -15.70 17.32
CA TYR A 136 6.40 -14.82 16.47
C TYR A 136 6.71 -15.02 14.97
N ILE A 137 8.00 -15.21 14.62
CA ILE A 137 8.42 -15.55 13.26
C ILE A 137 7.85 -16.91 12.83
N ARG A 138 7.93 -17.94 13.68
CA ARG A 138 7.31 -19.25 13.40
C ARG A 138 5.80 -19.16 13.20
N GLN A 139 5.09 -18.42 14.06
CA GLN A 139 3.63 -18.26 13.93
C GLN A 139 3.21 -17.54 12.63
N MET A 140 4.06 -16.65 12.10
CA MET A 140 3.79 -16.00 10.82
C MET A 140 4.09 -16.90 9.61
N VAL A 141 5.10 -17.78 9.73
CA VAL A 141 5.49 -18.72 8.66
C VAL A 141 4.54 -19.93 8.58
N GLU A 142 4.11 -20.49 9.72
CA GLU A 142 3.24 -21.67 9.76
C GLU A 142 1.76 -21.37 9.45
N LYS A 143 1.34 -20.10 9.43
CA LYS A 143 -0.04 -19.71 9.11
C LYS A 143 -0.30 -19.53 7.61
N HIS A 144 0.66 -19.81 6.74
CA HIS A 144 0.55 -19.76 5.27
C HIS A 144 1.15 -21.03 4.66
#